data_AF-X1ETT7-F1
#
_entry.id   AF-X1ETT7-F1
#
_cell.length_a   1.000
_cell.length_b   1.000
_cell.length_c   1.000
_cell.angle_alpha   90.00
_cell.angle_beta   90.00
_cell.angle_gamma   90.00
#
_symmetry.space_group_name_H-M   'P 1'
#
loop_
_entity.id
_entity.type
_entity.pdbx_description
1 polymer ?
#
loop_
_entity_poly.entity_id
_entity_poly.type
_entity_poly.pdbx_seq_one_letter_code
_entity_poly.pdbx_strand_id
1 'polypeptide(L)' 'GMNTLLFTPKIDTRFGEGKISSRIGLSADAISFTEDFNFFD' A
#
# COMPACT_ATOMS: atom_id res chain seq x y z
N GLY A 1 -15.10 12.45 -8.45
CA GLY A 1 -14.60 11.34 -7.61
C GLY A 1 -13.27 11.75 -6.99
N MET A 2 -12.86 11.10 -5.90
CA MET A 2 -11.55 11.31 -5.29
C MET A 2 -10.50 10.38 -5.91
N ASN A 3 -9.24 10.80 -5.91
CA ASN A 3 -8.10 9.96 -6.24
C ASN A 3 -7.37 9.58 -4.95
N THR A 4 -7.69 8.40 -4.41
CA THR A 4 -7.15 7.93 -3.13
C THR A 4 -5.75 7.36 -3.33
N LEU A 5 -4.80 7.80 -2.50
CA LEU A 5 -3.47 7.20 -2.42
C LEU A 5 -3.45 6.10 -1.36
N LEU A 6 -2.85 4.97 -1.69
CA LEU A 6 -2.68 3.83 -0.80
C LEU A 6 -1.19 3.58 -0.59
N PHE A 7 -0.80 3.29 0.64
CA PHE A 7 0.58 3.02 1.03
C PHE A 7 0.66 1.71 1.82
N THR A 8 1.70 0.93 1.58
CA THR A 8 1.94 -0.34 2.29
C THR A 8 3.42 -0.47 2.67
N PRO A 9 3.78 -1.03 3.85
CA PRO A 9 5.17 -1.30 4.18
C PRO A 9 5.79 -2.26 3.15
N LYS A 10 7.05 -2.04 2.76
CA LYS A 10 7.77 -2.93 1.83
C LYS A 10 7.85 -4.39 2.32
N ILE A 11 7.85 -4.59 3.64
CA ILE A 11 7.87 -5.92 4.26
C ILE A 11 6.51 -6.65 4.19
N ASP A 12 5.42 -5.95 3.86
CA ASP A 12 4.11 -6.58 3.72
C ASP A 12 3.95 -7.18 2.31
N THR A 13 4.24 -8.47 2.20
CA THR A 13 4.13 -9.24 0.95
C THR A 13 3.00 -10.26 0.97
N ARG A 14 2.14 -10.22 1.99
CA ARG A 14 1.11 -11.26 2.26
C ARG A 14 0.16 -11.50 1.09
N PHE A 15 -0.10 -10.46 0.29
CA PHE A 15 -1.00 -10.50 -0.86
C PHE A 15 -0.32 -10.07 -2.17
N GLY A 16 1.01 -10.17 -2.21
CA GLY A 16 1.86 -9.61 -3.26
C GLY A 16 2.54 -8.31 -2.82
N GLU A 17 3.73 -8.05 -3.37
CA GLU A 17 4.44 -6.79 -3.14
C GLU A 17 3.62 -5.60 -3.65
N GLY A 18 3.58 -4.50 -2.89
CA GLY A 18 2.87 -3.29 -3.30
C GLY A 18 1.35 -3.44 -3.40
N LYS A 19 0.76 -4.41 -2.69
CA LYS A 19 -0.68 -4.70 -2.80
C LYS A 19 -1.38 -4.66 -1.46
N ILE A 20 -2.57 -4.05 -1.43
CA ILE A 20 -3.50 -4.11 -0.30
C ILE A 20 -4.69 -4.96 -0.70
N SER A 21 -5.15 -5.80 0.24
CA SER A 21 -6.34 -6.62 0.08
C SER A 21 -7.25 -6.50 1.30
N SER A 22 -8.56 -6.44 1.06
CA SER A 22 -9.60 -6.42 2.10
C SER A 22 -10.18 -7.82 2.30
N ARG A 23 -10.76 -8.06 3.48
CA ARG A 23 -11.42 -9.34 3.80
C ARG A 23 -12.70 -9.61 2.97
N ILE A 24 -13.25 -8.59 2.31
CA ILE A 24 -14.38 -8.73 1.38
C ILE A 24 -13.95 -8.95 -0.07
N GLY A 25 -12.66 -9.23 -0.32
CA GLY A 25 -12.14 -9.56 -1.66
C GLY A 25 -11.80 -8.37 -2.55
N LEU A 26 -11.80 -7.15 -2.00
CA LEU A 26 -11.29 -5.98 -2.73
C LEU A 26 -9.76 -5.98 -2.71
N SER A 27 -9.13 -5.58 -3.81
CA SER A 27 -7.69 -5.44 -3.90
C SER A 27 -7.32 -4.22 -4.75
N ALA A 28 -6.24 -3.55 -4.38
CA ALA A 28 -5.72 -2.38 -5.06
C ALA A 28 -4.20 -2.29 -4.92
N ASP A 29 -3.59 -1.60 -5.88
CA ASP A 29 -2.15 -1.28 -5.83
C ASP A 29 -1.89 -0.19 -4.80
N ALA A 30 -0.72 -0.26 -4.16
CA ALA A 30 -0.28 0.64 -3.14
C ALA A 30 1.20 0.98 -3.31
N ILE A 31 1.55 2.20 -2.97
CA ILE A 31 2.93 2.67 -2.96
C ILE A 31 3.65 2.00 -1.79
N SER A 32 4.67 1.21 -2.10
CA SER A 32 5.51 0.60 -1.06
C SER A 32 6.45 1.62 -0.44
N PHE A 33 6.46 1.70 0.88
CA PHE A 33 7.40 2.56 1.61
C PHE A 33 8.36 1.75 2.49
N THR A 34 9.54 2.33 2.71
CA THR A 34 10.63 1.81 3.54
C THR A 34 10.78 2.68 4.80
N GLU A 35 11.65 2.27 5.72
CA GLU A 35 11.84 2.98 7.01
C GLU A 35 12.36 4.41 6.86
N ASP A 36 13.06 4.70 5.77
CA ASP A 36 13.59 6.02 5.40
C ASP A 36 12.58 6.91 4.67
N PHE A 37 11.38 6.41 4.35
CA PHE A 37 10.37 7.20 3.66
C PHE A 37 9.71 8.22 4.59
N ASN A 38 9.78 9.50 4.23
CA ASN A 38 9.07 10.59 4.90
C ASN A 38 7.84 11.02 4.08
N PHE A 39 6.67 11.07 4.71
CA PHE A 39 5.41 11.47 4.06
C PHE A 39 5.25 12.97 3.84
N PHE A 40 6.07 13.79 4.52
CA PHE A 40 5.90 15.24 4.58
C PHE A 40 7.06 16.03 3.98
N ASP A 41 8.14 15.35 3.57
CA ASP A 41 9.25 15.96 2.83
C ASP A 41 9.02 15.92 1.32
#